data_AF-A0A925VJL5-F1
#
_entry.id   AF-A0A925VJL5-F1
#
_cell.length_a   1.000
_cell.length_b   1.000
_cell.length_c   1.000
_cell.angle_alpha   90.00
_cell.angle_beta   90.00
_cell.angle_gamma   90.00
#
_symmetry.space_group_name_H-M   'P 1'
#
loop_
_entity.id
_entity.type
_entity.pdbx_description
1 polymer ?
#
loop_
_entity_poly.entity_id
_entity_poly.type
_entity_poly.pdbx_seq_one_letter_code
_entity_poly.pdbx_strand_id
1 'polypeptide(L)'
;PEAPEPRWTDVPQLPQHDGAWYRQQGYSYLVTSSKRWRQLAMPPEYRSVLTGAPLAEFGTADPDAMLGPHLLVYATGLGPAHVPAPPAQPTHIGGARFLGAAMGRSDVTSELEPVRPLAPATSFKAGEPLALRTFWQVEAPFDRDYFIFVHVLNAAGATVAQRDTPPWQGRFPTTSWRPGGIVVDVNDVPLPALPPGAYRVVVGMFDPISGAHPTMLVNGKQESIDSVEIGTITIEP
;
A
#
# COMPACT_ATOMS: atom_id res chain seq x y z
N PRO A 1 -23.97 11.08 -20.50
CA PRO A 1 -22.62 11.16 -19.90
C PRO A 1 -22.68 11.95 -18.60
N GLU A 2 -22.58 11.28 -17.45
CA GLU A 2 -22.33 11.96 -16.18
C GLU A 2 -21.06 12.79 -16.30
N ALA A 3 -21.07 14.01 -15.73
CA ALA A 3 -19.87 14.82 -15.64
C ALA A 3 -18.84 14.04 -14.81
N PRO A 4 -17.58 13.95 -15.23
CA PRO A 4 -16.56 13.28 -14.43
C PRO A 4 -16.51 13.96 -13.05
N GLU A 5 -16.55 13.15 -11.99
CA GLU A 5 -16.38 13.69 -10.64
C GLU A 5 -15.07 14.49 -10.57
N PRO A 6 -15.09 15.67 -9.91
CA PRO A 6 -13.89 16.48 -9.77
C PRO A 6 -12.85 15.69 -8.98
N ARG A 7 -11.68 15.44 -9.59
CA ARG A 7 -10.55 14.71 -8.97
C ARG A 7 -9.82 15.51 -7.88
N TRP A 8 -10.27 16.74 -7.60
CA TRP A 8 -9.73 17.61 -6.57
C TRP A 8 -10.83 18.52 -6.02
N THR A 9 -10.70 18.86 -4.74
CA THR A 9 -11.56 19.83 -4.05
C THR A 9 -10.66 20.87 -3.42
N ASP A 10 -10.93 22.15 -3.67
CA ASP A 10 -10.21 23.24 -3.02
C ASP A 10 -10.51 23.24 -1.52
N VAL A 11 -9.46 23.13 -0.71
CA VAL A 11 -9.55 23.25 0.75
C VAL A 11 -9.14 24.68 1.13
N PRO A 12 -10.07 25.54 1.59
CA PRO A 12 -9.79 26.98 1.77
C PRO A 12 -8.68 27.27 2.80
N GLN A 13 -8.42 26.34 3.72
CA GLN A 13 -7.35 26.42 4.72
C GLN A 13 -6.87 25.02 5.12
N LEU A 14 -5.86 24.51 4.42
CA LEU A 14 -5.21 23.23 4.74
C LEU A 14 -4.77 23.10 6.22
N PRO A 15 -4.31 24.17 6.92
CA PRO A 15 -3.88 24.06 8.31
C PRO A 15 -4.96 23.74 9.35
N GLN A 16 -6.24 23.70 8.98
CA GLN A 16 -7.35 23.55 9.94
C GLN A 16 -7.43 22.16 10.56
N HIS A 17 -6.94 21.14 9.86
CA HIS A 17 -6.99 19.76 10.30
C HIS A 17 -5.66 19.06 10.04
N ASP A 18 -5.33 18.02 10.81
CA ASP A 18 -4.15 17.21 10.52
C ASP A 18 -4.35 16.31 9.28
N GLY A 19 -3.27 15.68 8.83
CA GLY A 19 -3.35 14.75 7.69
C GLY A 19 -4.29 13.56 7.92
N ALA A 20 -4.55 13.16 9.17
CA ALA A 20 -5.45 12.05 9.48
C ALA A 20 -6.92 12.40 9.22
N TRP A 21 -7.34 13.63 9.54
CA TRP A 21 -8.68 14.10 9.21
C TRP A 21 -8.92 14.10 7.70
N TYR A 22 -7.99 14.65 6.90
CA TYR A 22 -8.13 14.67 5.44
C TYR A 22 -8.23 13.25 4.87
N ARG A 23 -7.47 12.30 5.41
CA ARG A 23 -7.60 10.88 5.05
C ARG A 23 -9.01 10.33 5.34
N GLN A 24 -9.60 10.66 6.48
CA GLN A 24 -10.98 10.22 6.82
C GLN A 24 -12.03 10.79 5.86
N GLN A 25 -11.74 11.91 5.21
CA GLN A 25 -12.58 12.51 4.17
C GLN A 25 -12.30 11.95 2.76
N GLY A 26 -11.44 10.93 2.63
CA GLY A 26 -11.10 10.30 1.35
C GLY A 26 -9.90 10.93 0.60
N TYR A 27 -9.23 11.94 1.17
CA TYR A 27 -8.07 12.53 0.52
C TYR A 27 -6.82 11.67 0.75
N SER A 28 -6.26 11.10 -0.32
CA SER A 28 -4.98 10.37 -0.29
C SER A 28 -3.75 11.29 -0.32
N TYR A 29 -3.90 12.49 -0.89
CA TYR A 29 -2.83 13.46 -1.05
C TYR A 29 -3.31 14.87 -0.72
N LEU A 30 -2.39 15.67 -0.20
CA LEU A 30 -2.54 17.12 -0.07
C LEU A 30 -1.55 17.77 -1.03
N VAL A 31 -2.08 18.59 -1.94
CA VAL A 31 -1.25 19.39 -2.85
C VAL A 31 -1.27 20.81 -2.33
N THR A 32 -0.08 21.38 -2.09
CA THR A 32 0.05 22.80 -1.78
C THR A 32 0.70 23.54 -2.91
N SER A 33 0.30 24.81 -3.04
CA SER A 33 0.72 25.69 -4.11
C SER A 33 0.97 27.08 -3.55
N SER A 34 2.07 27.71 -3.96
CA SER A 34 2.36 29.08 -3.61
C SER A 34 1.41 30.05 -4.33
N LYS A 35 0.51 30.74 -3.60
CA LYS A 35 -0.30 31.83 -4.19
C LYS A 35 0.57 33.01 -4.67
N ARG A 36 1.71 33.25 -4.01
CA ARG A 36 2.71 34.23 -4.44
C ARG A 36 3.71 33.52 -5.33
N TRP A 37 3.68 33.84 -6.62
CA TRP A 37 4.61 33.32 -7.61
C TRP A 37 6.04 33.52 -7.06
N ARG A 38 6.85 32.45 -7.02
CA ARG A 38 8.22 32.40 -6.45
C ARG A 38 8.34 32.28 -4.92
N GLN A 39 7.26 32.08 -4.17
CA GLN A 39 7.37 31.76 -2.74
C GLN A 39 7.78 30.29 -2.55
N LEU A 40 9.06 30.08 -2.22
CA LEU A 40 9.66 28.75 -2.08
C LEU A 40 9.51 28.16 -0.66
N ALA A 41 9.46 29.03 0.36
CA ALA A 41 9.36 28.59 1.75
C ALA A 41 7.91 28.36 2.18
N MET A 42 7.64 27.15 2.68
CA MET A 42 6.36 26.80 3.30
C MET A 42 6.11 27.66 4.54
N PRO A 43 4.95 28.33 4.66
CA PRO A 43 4.61 29.08 5.85
C PRO A 43 4.55 28.17 7.10
N PRO A 44 4.96 28.66 8.30
CA PRO A 44 5.03 27.85 9.51
C PRO A 44 3.72 27.13 9.88
N GLU A 45 2.57 27.74 9.60
CA GLU A 45 1.25 27.21 9.90
C GLU A 45 0.91 25.92 9.14
N TYR A 46 1.58 25.63 8.02
CA TYR A 46 1.39 24.39 7.28
C TYR A 46 2.24 23.23 7.83
N ARG A 47 3.25 23.51 8.66
CA ARG A 47 4.16 22.46 9.19
C ARG A 47 3.46 21.47 10.11
N SER A 48 2.36 21.87 10.76
CA SER A 48 1.57 20.99 11.62
C SER A 48 0.77 19.95 10.83
N VAL A 49 0.39 20.27 9.59
CA VAL A 49 -0.44 19.41 8.73
C VAL A 49 0.40 18.63 7.74
N LEU A 50 1.43 19.28 7.19
CA LEU A 50 2.34 18.73 6.20
C LEU A 50 3.63 18.27 6.90
N THR A 51 3.52 17.14 7.58
CA THR A 51 4.64 16.55 8.32
C THR A 51 5.51 15.68 7.42
N GLY A 52 6.82 15.70 7.67
CA GLY A 52 7.80 14.94 6.87
C GLY A 52 8.23 15.62 5.58
N ALA A 53 8.96 14.89 4.74
CA ALA A 53 9.36 15.34 3.42
C ALA A 53 8.20 15.19 2.42
N PRO A 54 8.04 16.12 1.46
CA PRO A 54 7.06 15.96 0.40
C PRO A 54 7.37 14.71 -0.45
N LEU A 55 6.31 14.04 -0.93
CA LEU A 55 6.44 12.94 -1.89
C LEU A 55 7.01 13.42 -3.23
N ALA A 56 6.61 14.62 -3.64
CA ALA A 56 7.10 15.28 -4.83
C ALA A 56 7.13 16.80 -4.62
N GLU A 57 8.13 17.41 -5.22
CA GLU A 57 8.33 18.86 -5.24
C GLU A 57 8.48 19.27 -6.70
N PHE A 58 7.60 20.17 -7.16
CA PHE A 58 7.64 20.71 -8.50
C PHE A 58 7.95 22.19 -8.42
N GLY A 59 9.22 22.48 -8.61
CA GLY A 59 9.77 23.81 -8.64
C GLY A 59 11.28 23.76 -8.51
N THR A 60 11.91 24.93 -8.54
CA THR A 60 13.37 25.03 -8.41
C THR A 60 13.70 26.06 -7.34
N ALA A 61 14.86 25.91 -6.71
CA ALA A 61 15.38 26.92 -5.79
C ALA A 61 15.69 28.26 -6.47
N ASP A 62 15.85 28.26 -7.80
CA ASP A 62 15.97 29.44 -8.63
C ASP A 62 14.57 29.98 -9.00
N PRO A 63 14.15 31.13 -8.42
CA PRO A 63 12.84 31.73 -8.69
C PRO A 63 12.71 32.31 -10.11
N ASP A 64 13.82 32.50 -10.83
CA ASP A 64 13.84 32.99 -12.21
C ASP A 64 13.79 31.84 -13.23
N ALA A 65 14.10 30.61 -12.81
CA ALA A 65 14.02 29.41 -13.64
C ALA A 65 12.63 28.74 -13.66
N MET A 66 11.64 29.29 -12.94
CA MET A 66 10.32 28.66 -12.77
C MET A 66 9.18 29.53 -13.32
N LEU A 67 8.47 29.04 -14.34
CA LEU A 67 7.22 29.63 -14.83
C LEU A 67 6.03 28.96 -14.14
N GLY A 68 5.62 29.44 -12.96
CA GLY A 68 4.44 28.95 -12.25
C GLY A 68 4.54 29.00 -10.72
N PRO A 69 3.58 28.40 -9.99
CA PRO A 69 3.66 28.24 -8.54
C PRO A 69 4.58 27.08 -8.14
N HIS A 70 5.20 27.19 -6.96
CA HIS A 70 5.92 26.07 -6.35
C HIS A 70 4.88 25.09 -5.81
N LEU A 71 4.94 23.81 -6.23
CA LEU A 71 4.01 22.77 -5.78
C LEU A 71 4.72 21.75 -4.89
N LEU A 72 4.08 21.42 -3.77
CA LEU A 72 4.48 20.31 -2.92
C LEU A 72 3.33 19.31 -2.83
N VAL A 73 3.64 18.03 -2.98
CA VAL A 73 2.68 16.93 -2.84
C VAL A 73 3.03 16.16 -1.59
N TYR A 74 2.09 16.09 -0.65
CA TYR A 74 2.20 15.31 0.58
C TYR A 74 1.21 14.16 0.55
N ALA A 75 1.64 13.00 1.02
CA ALA A 75 0.68 11.96 1.36
C ALA A 75 -0.09 12.41 2.61
N THR A 76 -1.41 12.22 2.65
CA THR A 76 -2.09 12.18 3.96
C THR A 76 -1.63 10.97 4.77
N GLY A 77 -0.97 10.01 4.12
CA GLY A 77 -0.32 8.83 4.69
C GLY A 77 -1.31 7.72 4.99
N LEU A 78 -0.80 6.57 5.43
CA LEU A 78 -1.54 5.57 6.19
C LEU A 78 -0.79 5.43 7.52
N GLY A 79 -1.49 5.42 8.65
CA GLY A 79 -0.84 5.15 9.93
C GLY A 79 -0.76 3.65 10.21
N PRO A 80 0.19 3.15 11.03
CA PRO A 80 0.21 1.75 11.47
C PRO A 80 -1.13 1.26 12.05
N ALA A 81 -1.89 2.15 12.70
CA ALA A 81 -3.21 1.88 13.24
C ALA A 81 -4.30 1.58 12.17
N HIS A 82 -4.04 1.87 10.90
CA HIS A 82 -4.94 1.60 9.78
C HIS A 82 -4.58 0.31 9.06
N VAL A 83 -3.54 -0.40 9.51
CA VAL A 83 -3.16 -1.69 8.97
C VAL A 83 -4.00 -2.75 9.69
N PRO A 84 -4.96 -3.39 9.01
CA PRO A 84 -5.66 -4.51 9.59
C PRO A 84 -4.70 -5.69 9.78
N ALA A 85 -4.88 -6.42 10.88
CA ALA A 85 -4.17 -7.65 11.21
C ALA A 85 -2.63 -7.56 11.03
N PRO A 86 -1.92 -6.83 11.91
CA PRO A 86 -0.47 -6.84 11.90
C PRO A 86 0.07 -8.27 12.18
N PRO A 87 1.26 -8.61 11.66
CA PRO A 87 1.88 -9.89 11.98
C PRO A 87 2.12 -9.99 13.49
N ALA A 88 2.05 -11.22 14.03
CA ALA A 88 2.23 -11.46 15.47
C ALA A 88 3.60 -11.00 16.00
N GLN A 89 4.60 -10.96 15.11
CA GLN A 89 5.94 -10.50 15.41
C GLN A 89 6.38 -9.48 14.34
N PRO A 90 7.25 -8.52 14.66
CA PRO A 90 7.83 -7.64 13.66
C PRO A 90 8.54 -8.46 12.59
N THR A 91 8.13 -8.29 11.32
CA THR A 91 8.68 -9.04 10.18
C THR A 91 9.25 -8.08 9.16
N HIS A 92 10.47 -8.33 8.70
CA HIS A 92 11.09 -7.70 7.55
C HIS A 92 11.25 -8.68 6.40
N ILE A 93 11.00 -8.20 5.19
CA ILE A 93 11.22 -8.93 3.94
C ILE A 93 12.08 -8.02 3.06
N GLY A 94 13.37 -8.34 2.94
CA GLY A 94 14.35 -7.46 2.30
C GLY A 94 14.43 -6.10 3.00
N GLY A 95 14.34 -5.01 2.22
CA GLY A 95 14.41 -3.63 2.72
C GLY A 95 13.12 -3.10 3.35
N ALA A 96 12.04 -3.88 3.41
CA ALA A 96 10.76 -3.43 3.94
C ALA A 96 10.33 -4.19 5.19
N ARG A 97 9.73 -3.48 6.14
CA ARG A 97 8.96 -4.07 7.24
C ARG A 97 7.54 -4.35 6.77
N PHE A 98 7.10 -5.61 6.88
CA PHE A 98 5.73 -6.00 6.62
C PHE A 98 4.84 -5.53 7.78
N LEU A 99 3.89 -4.65 7.49
CA LEU A 99 3.01 -4.09 8.51
C LEU A 99 1.78 -4.96 8.76
N GLY A 100 1.37 -5.77 7.79
CA GLY A 100 0.16 -6.60 7.85
C GLY A 100 -0.59 -6.64 6.51
N ALA A 101 -1.76 -7.27 6.54
CA ALA A 101 -2.61 -7.39 5.36
C ALA A 101 -4.11 -7.25 5.70
N ALA A 102 -4.84 -6.61 4.79
CA ALA A 102 -6.29 -6.61 4.79
C ALA A 102 -6.78 -7.77 3.92
N MET A 103 -7.76 -8.52 4.43
CA MET A 103 -8.47 -9.55 3.66
C MET A 103 -9.97 -9.28 3.72
N GLY A 104 -10.65 -9.51 2.60
CA GLY A 104 -12.09 -9.39 2.56
C GLY A 104 -12.65 -9.46 1.16
N ARG A 105 -13.78 -8.76 0.97
CA ARG A 105 -14.43 -8.59 -0.33
C ARG A 105 -14.12 -7.21 -0.87
N SER A 106 -13.86 -7.11 -2.17
CA SER A 106 -13.80 -5.82 -2.84
C SER A 106 -15.23 -5.28 -2.95
N ASP A 107 -15.45 -4.07 -2.45
CA ASP A 107 -16.60 -3.29 -2.90
C ASP A 107 -16.29 -2.81 -4.34
N VAL A 108 -17.14 -3.16 -5.30
CA VAL A 108 -16.93 -2.85 -6.72
C VAL A 108 -17.46 -1.44 -7.05
N THR A 109 -18.14 -0.77 -6.11
CA THR A 109 -18.88 0.47 -6.37
C THR A 109 -18.01 1.73 -6.50
N SER A 110 -16.73 1.72 -6.10
CA SER A 110 -15.84 2.88 -6.22
C SER A 110 -14.68 2.60 -7.17
N GLU A 111 -14.74 3.16 -8.39
CA GLU A 111 -13.70 3.06 -9.41
C GLU A 111 -12.51 4.01 -9.17
N LEU A 112 -12.64 4.97 -8.24
CA LEU A 112 -11.74 6.13 -8.15
C LEU A 112 -10.65 6.01 -7.07
N GLU A 113 -10.70 5.00 -6.20
CA GLU A 113 -9.72 4.85 -5.13
C GLU A 113 -8.51 3.96 -5.54
N PRO A 114 -7.26 4.48 -5.45
CA PRO A 114 -6.06 3.69 -5.77
C PRO A 114 -5.91 2.46 -4.86
N VAL A 115 -6.35 2.56 -3.60
CA VAL A 115 -6.41 1.45 -2.63
C VAL A 115 -7.85 1.32 -2.15
N ARG A 116 -8.59 0.38 -2.73
CA ARG A 116 -10.00 0.17 -2.37
C ARG A 116 -10.14 -0.32 -0.92
N PRO A 117 -11.06 0.27 -0.11
CA PRO A 117 -11.48 -0.32 1.14
C PRO A 117 -12.02 -1.74 0.90
N LEU A 118 -11.71 -2.66 1.82
CA LEU A 118 -12.26 -4.01 1.80
C LEU A 118 -13.34 -4.12 2.86
N ALA A 119 -14.46 -4.77 2.50
CA ALA A 119 -15.39 -5.26 3.51
C ALA A 119 -14.75 -6.49 4.18
N PRO A 120 -14.41 -6.46 5.48
CA PRO A 120 -13.71 -7.56 6.13
C PRO A 120 -14.47 -8.88 5.98
N ALA A 121 -13.78 -9.92 5.52
CA ALA A 121 -14.36 -11.24 5.36
C ALA A 121 -13.29 -12.32 5.45
N THR A 122 -13.63 -13.43 6.12
CA THR A 122 -12.81 -14.64 6.20
C THR A 122 -13.58 -15.88 5.74
N SER A 123 -14.80 -15.72 5.25
CA SER A 123 -15.64 -16.79 4.69
C SER A 123 -16.05 -16.38 3.27
N PHE A 124 -15.86 -17.27 2.30
CA PHE A 124 -16.04 -17.03 0.87
C PHE A 124 -16.79 -18.19 0.21
N LYS A 125 -17.48 -17.91 -0.88
CA LYS A 125 -18.07 -18.96 -1.73
C LYS A 125 -17.04 -19.50 -2.71
N ALA A 126 -17.23 -20.73 -3.16
CA ALA A 126 -16.43 -21.29 -4.24
C ALA A 126 -16.49 -20.39 -5.49
N GLY A 127 -15.33 -20.04 -6.06
CA GLY A 127 -15.23 -19.12 -7.20
C GLY A 127 -15.26 -17.61 -6.85
N GLU A 128 -15.52 -17.24 -5.59
CA GLU A 128 -15.47 -15.84 -5.15
C GLU A 128 -14.00 -15.40 -4.98
N PRO A 129 -13.58 -14.24 -5.52
CA PRO A 129 -12.21 -13.78 -5.34
C PRO A 129 -11.94 -13.33 -3.90
N LEU A 130 -10.76 -13.66 -3.38
CA LEU A 130 -10.23 -13.08 -2.15
C LEU A 130 -9.63 -11.71 -2.50
N ALA A 131 -10.23 -10.64 -1.98
CA ALA A 131 -9.61 -9.32 -2.08
C ALA A 131 -8.57 -9.14 -0.98
N LEU A 132 -7.38 -8.63 -1.35
CA LEU A 132 -6.25 -8.54 -0.43
C LEU A 132 -5.41 -7.28 -0.64
N ARG A 133 -5.08 -6.59 0.45
CA ARG A 133 -4.15 -5.45 0.45
C ARG A 133 -2.97 -5.75 1.37
N THR A 134 -1.75 -5.63 0.88
CA THR A 134 -0.53 -5.77 1.69
C THR A 134 0.03 -4.39 2.02
N PHE A 135 0.56 -4.23 3.23
CA PHE A 135 1.08 -2.94 3.72
C PHE A 135 2.56 -3.09 4.09
N TRP A 136 3.40 -2.23 3.51
CA TRP A 136 4.85 -2.31 3.62
C TRP A 136 5.41 -0.96 4.06
N GLN A 137 6.17 -0.92 5.14
CA GLN A 137 7.00 0.24 5.49
C GLN A 137 8.38 0.02 4.89
N VAL A 138 8.80 0.90 3.99
CA VAL A 138 10.15 0.84 3.40
C VAL A 138 11.13 1.42 4.42
N GLU A 139 12.14 0.65 4.80
CA GLU A 139 13.16 1.04 5.78
C GLU A 139 14.57 1.08 5.16
N ALA A 140 14.79 0.29 4.10
CA ALA A 140 16.00 0.27 3.29
C ALA A 140 15.64 0.12 1.79
N PRO A 141 16.51 0.58 0.88
CA PRO A 141 16.31 0.41 -0.56
C PRO A 141 16.42 -1.08 -0.96
N PHE A 142 15.71 -1.47 -2.02
CA PHE A 142 15.87 -2.76 -2.68
C PHE A 142 16.90 -2.66 -3.81
N ASP A 143 17.73 -3.68 -3.97
CA ASP A 143 18.77 -3.78 -5.00
C ASP A 143 18.25 -4.29 -6.35
N ARG A 144 17.05 -4.88 -6.36
CA ARG A 144 16.38 -5.46 -7.52
C ARG A 144 14.86 -5.47 -7.34
N ASP A 145 14.17 -5.79 -8.43
CA ASP A 145 12.72 -5.87 -8.47
C ASP A 145 12.24 -7.25 -7.99
N TYR A 146 11.49 -7.26 -6.89
CA TYR A 146 10.83 -8.44 -6.37
C TYR A 146 9.34 -8.42 -6.73
N PHE A 147 8.81 -9.60 -7.04
CA PHE A 147 7.37 -9.83 -7.10
C PHE A 147 6.85 -10.09 -5.70
N ILE A 148 5.63 -9.64 -5.43
CA ILE A 148 4.88 -10.05 -4.24
C ILE A 148 4.08 -11.28 -4.64
N PHE A 149 4.14 -12.32 -3.81
CA PHE A 149 3.27 -13.48 -3.95
C PHE A 149 2.28 -13.55 -2.80
N VAL A 150 1.09 -14.04 -3.13
CA VAL A 150 0.06 -14.44 -2.17
C VAL A 150 -0.40 -15.82 -2.52
N HIS A 151 -0.18 -16.78 -1.62
CA HIS A 151 -0.55 -18.17 -1.82
C HIS A 151 -1.65 -18.58 -0.83
N VAL A 152 -2.64 -19.29 -1.35
CA VAL A 152 -3.68 -19.95 -0.56
C VAL A 152 -3.32 -21.43 -0.47
N LEU A 153 -3.09 -21.90 0.76
CA LEU A 153 -2.59 -23.23 1.06
C LEU A 153 -3.71 -24.08 1.67
N ASN A 154 -3.82 -25.33 1.22
CA ASN A 154 -4.70 -26.31 1.88
C ASN A 154 -4.07 -26.86 3.18
N ALA A 155 -4.80 -27.77 3.85
CA ALA A 155 -4.34 -28.41 5.09
C ALA A 155 -3.04 -29.22 4.93
N ALA A 156 -2.75 -29.73 3.72
CA ALA A 156 -1.50 -30.43 3.42
C ALA A 156 -0.33 -29.47 3.09
N GLY A 157 -0.57 -28.16 3.06
CA GLY A 157 0.42 -27.15 2.70
C GLY A 157 0.62 -26.97 1.19
N ALA A 158 -0.23 -27.57 0.35
CA ALA A 158 -0.15 -27.37 -1.09
C ALA A 158 -0.86 -26.07 -1.50
N THR A 159 -0.24 -25.30 -2.39
CA THR A 159 -0.83 -24.11 -3.00
C THR A 159 -1.99 -24.50 -3.91
N VAL A 160 -3.19 -24.02 -3.58
CA VAL A 160 -4.43 -24.29 -4.34
C VAL A 160 -4.96 -23.07 -5.09
N ALA A 161 -4.52 -21.87 -4.71
CA ALA A 161 -4.70 -20.64 -5.46
C ALA A 161 -3.50 -19.72 -5.17
N GLN A 162 -3.16 -18.86 -6.12
CA GLN A 162 -2.02 -17.96 -5.96
C GLN A 162 -2.16 -16.69 -6.80
N ARG A 163 -1.40 -15.68 -6.41
CA ARG A 163 -1.19 -14.44 -7.14
C ARG A 163 0.28 -14.07 -7.00
N ASP A 164 1.01 -14.13 -8.11
CA ASP A 164 2.44 -13.82 -8.16
C ASP A 164 2.64 -12.67 -9.15
N THR A 165 2.72 -11.44 -8.64
CA THR A 165 2.75 -10.26 -9.53
C THR A 165 3.73 -9.19 -9.05
N PRO A 166 4.28 -8.39 -9.97
CA PRO A 166 5.04 -7.21 -9.58
C PRO A 166 4.09 -6.23 -8.88
N PRO A 167 4.56 -5.48 -7.87
CA PRO A 167 3.73 -4.48 -7.19
C PRO A 167 3.11 -3.51 -8.19
N TRP A 168 1.83 -3.18 -7.98
CA TRP A 168 1.07 -2.29 -8.86
C TRP A 168 1.08 -2.70 -10.35
N GLN A 169 1.14 -4.00 -10.63
CA GLN A 169 1.23 -4.56 -11.99
C GLN A 169 2.46 -4.03 -12.75
N GLY A 170 3.57 -3.81 -12.03
CA GLY A 170 4.84 -3.35 -12.60
C GLY A 170 4.96 -1.83 -12.74
N ARG A 171 3.93 -1.07 -12.37
CA ARG A 171 3.97 0.40 -12.40
C ARG A 171 4.79 1.00 -11.25
N PHE A 172 4.98 0.25 -10.18
CA PHE A 172 5.71 0.72 -9.00
C PHE A 172 6.61 -0.36 -8.39
N PRO A 173 7.67 -0.77 -9.12
CA PRO A 173 8.53 -1.88 -8.74
C PRO A 173 9.32 -1.60 -7.46
N THR A 174 9.81 -2.65 -6.78
CA THR A 174 10.42 -2.51 -5.44
C THR A 174 11.68 -1.65 -5.42
N THR A 175 12.45 -1.57 -6.51
CA THR A 175 13.60 -0.64 -6.62
C THR A 175 13.20 0.84 -6.58
N SER A 176 11.95 1.15 -6.90
CA SER A 176 11.41 2.52 -6.82
C SER A 176 10.91 2.88 -5.41
N TRP A 177 10.84 1.90 -4.50
CA TRP A 177 10.38 2.12 -3.13
C TRP A 177 11.41 2.94 -2.35
N ARG A 178 10.98 4.07 -1.81
CA ARG A 178 11.86 5.00 -1.08
C ARG A 178 11.75 4.78 0.43
N PRO A 179 12.87 4.69 1.16
CA PRO A 179 12.87 4.61 2.62
C PRO A 179 12.01 5.72 3.25
N GLY A 180 11.26 5.35 4.30
CA GLY A 180 10.27 6.20 4.96
C GLY A 180 8.87 6.13 4.34
N GLY A 181 8.72 5.62 3.12
CA GLY A 181 7.42 5.44 2.47
C GLY A 181 6.65 4.23 3.00
N ILE A 182 5.32 4.33 2.96
CA ILE A 182 4.42 3.16 3.08
C ILE A 182 3.90 2.82 1.70
N VAL A 183 4.08 1.56 1.30
CA VAL A 183 3.51 1.02 0.08
C VAL A 183 2.35 0.12 0.43
N VAL A 184 1.21 0.36 -0.21
CA VAL A 184 0.07 -0.56 -0.19
C VAL A 184 -0.07 -1.15 -1.57
N ASP A 185 -0.22 -2.46 -1.64
CA ASP A 185 -0.33 -3.17 -2.91
C ASP A 185 -1.58 -4.05 -2.98
N VAL A 186 -2.18 -4.09 -4.17
CA VAL A 186 -3.45 -4.76 -4.47
C VAL A 186 -3.16 -6.16 -4.99
N ASN A 187 -3.46 -7.16 -4.17
CA ASN A 187 -3.04 -8.55 -4.38
C ASN A 187 -4.24 -9.51 -4.44
N ASP A 188 -5.29 -9.13 -5.16
CA ASP A 188 -6.52 -9.93 -5.26
C ASP A 188 -6.23 -11.31 -5.87
N VAL A 189 -6.66 -12.35 -5.16
CA VAL A 189 -6.43 -13.75 -5.51
C VAL A 189 -7.73 -14.35 -6.04
N PRO A 190 -7.79 -14.75 -7.32
CA PRO A 190 -8.90 -15.54 -7.83
C PRO A 190 -8.92 -16.90 -7.13
N LEU A 191 -10.01 -17.21 -6.42
CA LEU A 191 -10.20 -18.54 -5.85
C LEU A 191 -10.93 -19.41 -6.89
N PRO A 192 -10.40 -20.59 -7.26
CA PRO A 192 -11.15 -21.51 -8.10
C PRO A 192 -12.32 -22.13 -7.32
N ALA A 193 -13.02 -23.10 -7.92
CA ALA A 193 -14.05 -23.88 -7.23
C ALA A 193 -13.41 -24.83 -6.19
N LEU A 194 -12.88 -24.25 -5.11
CA LEU A 194 -12.25 -24.96 -4.01
C LEU A 194 -13.30 -25.74 -3.21
N PRO A 195 -12.98 -26.94 -2.71
CA PRO A 195 -13.85 -27.65 -1.79
C PRO A 195 -14.11 -26.85 -0.50
N PRO A 196 -15.27 -27.04 0.14
CA PRO A 196 -15.55 -26.43 1.45
C PRO A 196 -14.49 -26.81 2.48
N GLY A 197 -14.02 -25.85 3.27
CA GLY A 197 -12.96 -26.07 4.25
C GLY A 197 -12.13 -24.83 4.56
N ALA A 198 -11.15 -25.01 5.46
CA ALA A 198 -10.24 -23.93 5.88
C ALA A 198 -8.93 -23.96 5.06
N TYR A 199 -8.46 -22.78 4.69
CA TYR A 199 -7.25 -22.55 3.89
C TYR A 199 -6.41 -21.44 4.51
N ARG A 200 -5.10 -21.66 4.60
CA ARG A 200 -4.15 -20.65 5.09
C ARG A 200 -3.79 -19.71 3.96
N VAL A 201 -3.56 -18.44 4.27
CA VAL A 201 -3.10 -17.44 3.31
C VAL A 201 -1.73 -16.95 3.76
N VAL A 202 -0.76 -17.04 2.86
CA VAL A 202 0.62 -16.62 3.11
C VAL A 202 1.06 -15.58 2.08
N VAL A 203 1.96 -14.68 2.50
CA VAL A 203 2.50 -13.60 1.67
C VAL A 203 4.02 -13.61 1.74
N GLY A 204 4.68 -13.35 0.62
CA GLY A 204 6.12 -13.16 0.58
C GLY A 204 6.58 -12.38 -0.66
N MET A 205 7.89 -12.37 -0.87
CA MET A 205 8.52 -11.75 -2.04
C MET A 205 9.49 -12.73 -2.71
N PHE A 206 9.66 -12.63 -4.03
CA PHE A 206 10.65 -13.40 -4.77
C PHE A 206 11.18 -12.62 -5.98
N ASP A 207 12.42 -12.89 -6.36
CA ASP A 207 13.04 -12.41 -7.60
C ASP A 207 12.46 -13.25 -8.76
N PRO A 208 11.73 -12.64 -9.71
CA PRO A 208 11.10 -13.38 -10.82
C PRO A 208 12.11 -13.96 -11.81
N ILE A 209 13.37 -13.50 -11.79
CA ILE A 209 14.44 -13.98 -12.68
C ILE A 209 15.14 -15.19 -12.07
N SER A 210 15.53 -15.11 -10.79
CA SER A 210 16.31 -16.17 -10.15
C SER A 210 15.48 -17.13 -9.29
N GLY A 211 14.23 -16.78 -8.97
CA GLY A 211 13.41 -17.48 -7.98
C GLY A 211 13.88 -17.32 -6.54
N ALA A 212 14.83 -16.41 -6.28
CA ALA A 212 15.39 -16.24 -4.94
C ALA A 212 14.48 -15.37 -4.07
N HIS A 213 14.41 -15.68 -2.79
CA HIS A 213 13.69 -14.87 -1.81
C HIS A 213 14.64 -13.88 -1.14
N PRO A 214 14.21 -12.64 -0.87
CA PRO A 214 15.00 -11.74 -0.04
C PRO A 214 15.08 -12.26 1.39
N THR A 215 16.10 -11.82 2.14
CA THR A 215 16.24 -12.18 3.56
C THR A 215 14.98 -11.82 4.32
N MET A 216 14.43 -12.79 5.07
CA MET A 216 13.36 -12.56 6.03
C MET A 216 13.93 -12.47 7.44
N LEU A 217 13.54 -11.41 8.16
CA LEU A 217 13.82 -11.26 9.59
C LEU A 217 12.52 -11.29 10.38
N VAL A 218 12.44 -12.11 11.42
CA VAL A 218 11.33 -12.12 12.36
C VAL A 218 11.88 -11.77 13.74
N ASN A 219 11.33 -10.72 14.36
CA ASN A 219 11.84 -10.15 15.61
C ASN A 219 13.36 -9.87 15.57
N GLY A 220 13.85 -9.42 14.42
CA GLY A 220 15.26 -9.10 14.17
C GLY A 220 16.18 -10.31 13.94
N LYS A 221 15.66 -11.55 13.93
CA LYS A 221 16.43 -12.75 13.63
C LYS A 221 16.14 -13.24 12.23
N GLN A 222 17.17 -13.67 11.51
CA GLN A 222 17.01 -14.26 10.20
C GLN A 222 16.33 -15.63 10.32
N GLU A 223 15.28 -15.81 9.53
CA GLU A 223 14.53 -17.06 9.45
C GLU A 223 14.79 -17.76 8.11
N SER A 224 14.59 -19.08 8.07
CA SER A 224 14.72 -19.88 6.83
C SER A 224 13.42 -19.97 6.03
N ILE A 225 12.38 -19.27 6.47
CA ILE A 225 11.08 -19.19 5.77
C ILE A 225 11.10 -18.05 4.74
N ASP A 226 10.26 -18.17 3.73
CA ASP A 226 10.14 -17.23 2.61
C ASP A 226 8.83 -16.42 2.62
N SER A 227 7.93 -16.75 3.56
CA SER A 227 6.57 -16.25 3.63
C SER A 227 6.10 -16.06 5.06
N VAL A 228 5.10 -15.19 5.22
CA VAL A 228 4.39 -14.95 6.47
C VAL A 228 2.93 -15.33 6.30
N GLU A 229 2.40 -16.11 7.23
CA GLU A 229 0.97 -16.39 7.31
C GLU A 229 0.23 -15.14 7.80
N ILE A 230 -0.75 -14.70 7.02
CA ILE A 230 -1.57 -13.51 7.31
C ILE A 230 -2.96 -13.87 7.82
N GLY A 231 -3.33 -15.15 7.77
CA GLY A 231 -4.55 -15.67 8.37
C GLY A 231 -5.11 -16.88 7.63
N THR A 232 -6.34 -17.22 8.00
CA THR A 232 -7.10 -18.35 7.43
C THR A 232 -8.41 -17.84 6.82
N ILE A 233 -8.77 -18.38 5.66
CA ILE A 233 -10.09 -18.22 5.05
C ILE A 233 -10.84 -19.54 5.05
N THR A 234 -12.17 -19.48 5.03
CA THR A 234 -13.06 -20.63 4.92
C THR A 234 -13.82 -20.56 3.60
N ILE A 235 -13.90 -21.68 2.90
CA ILE A 235 -14.80 -21.86 1.76
C ILE A 235 -16.09 -22.50 2.25
N GLU A 236 -17.21 -21.85 1.96
CA GLU A 236 -18.56 -22.29 2.33
C GLU A 236 -19.00 -23.54 1.54
N PRO A 237 -19.91 -24.36 2.11
CA PRO A 237 -20.55 -25.49 1.44
C PRO A 237 -21.25 -25.15 0.12
#